data_AF-A0AAD7U8N5-F1
#
_entry.id   AF-A0AAD7U8N5-F1
#
_cell.length_a   1.000
_cell.length_b   1.000
_cell.length_c   1.000
_cell.angle_alpha   90.00
_cell.angle_beta   90.00
_cell.angle_gamma   90.00
#
_symmetry.space_group_name_H-M   'P 1'
#
loop_
_entity.id
_entity.type
_entity.pdbx_description
1 polymer ?
#
loop_
_entity_poly.entity_id
_entity_poly.type
_entity_poly.pdbx_seq_one_letter_code
_entity_poly.pdbx_strand_id
1 'polypeptide(L)'
;MLFGAITAACPDAGVPFGNASGLYCVAFSAAAKSSTSFLLNNLPPTDLPNRETLFGVVGGVDGLEDGVASVGVNLSLAAKATYPWAAAVPQDIFDEYVASYAFLNEPRTNWRPFFEAVVPPLVENLATAEDAIAMVNGYVNSSVSVWKSLGVSLKSSQTPLIFDPLSTAAYGYASCTGISAMFVAALRSIAIPARVVGTPAWRGDAENGNHNWVEIWNATTGAWDFIEGRPSGGGETLTNPCDKWFCNPSKFPTTPNNATPVFAARFDRHTNLSVYELAWDPTNLDVPGENRSDYYMQACSAC
;
A
#
# COMPACT_ATOMS: atom_id res chain seq x y z
N MET A 1 -28.79 -4.51 11.23
CA MET A 1 -28.37 -5.85 11.72
C MET A 1 -26.95 -5.70 12.20
N LEU A 2 -26.70 -5.86 13.50
CA LEU A 2 -25.35 -5.79 14.06
C LEU A 2 -24.54 -6.95 13.49
N PHE A 3 -23.48 -6.65 12.74
CA PHE A 3 -22.40 -7.61 12.51
C PHE A 3 -21.71 -7.82 13.85
N GLY A 4 -22.06 -8.91 14.54
CA GLY A 4 -21.25 -9.39 15.66
C GLY A 4 -19.83 -9.65 15.18
N ALA A 5 -18.84 -9.35 16.00
CA ALA A 5 -17.44 -9.60 15.73
C ALA A 5 -17.23 -11.09 15.42
N ILE A 6 -17.23 -11.44 14.13
CA ILE A 6 -16.81 -12.75 13.65
C ILE A 6 -15.29 -12.70 13.61
N THR A 7 -14.64 -13.10 14.70
CA THR A 7 -13.29 -13.65 14.59
C THR A 7 -13.46 -15.02 13.92
N ALA A 8 -13.51 -15.05 12.59
CA ALA A 8 -13.48 -16.31 11.85
C ALA A 8 -12.06 -16.89 11.96
N ALA A 9 -11.76 -17.47 13.12
CA ALA A 9 -10.57 -18.28 13.27
C ALA A 9 -10.74 -19.49 12.36
N CYS A 10 -9.98 -19.52 11.26
CA CYS A 10 -9.95 -20.68 10.39
C CYS A 10 -9.48 -21.91 11.18
N PRO A 11 -10.10 -23.09 10.98
CA PRO A 11 -9.59 -24.33 11.52
C PRO A 11 -8.12 -24.57 11.10
N ASP A 12 -7.38 -25.31 11.92
CA ASP A 12 -6.02 -25.80 11.60
C ASP A 12 -5.02 -24.74 11.14
N ALA A 13 -5.09 -23.53 11.72
CA ALA A 13 -4.25 -22.39 11.36
C ALA A 13 -4.35 -22.00 9.86
N GLY A 14 -5.53 -22.17 9.27
CA GLY A 14 -5.83 -21.67 7.93
C GLY A 14 -5.86 -20.13 7.86
N VAL A 15 -5.84 -19.62 6.62
CA VAL A 15 -5.91 -18.19 6.31
C VAL A 15 -7.31 -17.87 5.77
N PRO A 16 -8.04 -16.92 6.38
CA PRO A 16 -9.39 -16.56 5.93
C PRO A 16 -9.33 -15.67 4.70
N PHE A 17 -10.22 -15.84 3.74
CA PHE A 17 -10.40 -14.95 2.59
C PHE A 17 -11.89 -14.68 2.35
N GLY A 18 -12.22 -13.50 1.84
CA GLY A 18 -13.59 -13.14 1.46
C GLY A 18 -13.88 -13.38 -0.03
N ASN A 19 -15.12 -13.72 -0.34
CA ASN A 19 -15.67 -13.71 -1.70
C ASN A 19 -17.18 -13.37 -1.67
N ALA A 20 -17.84 -13.39 -2.83
CA ALA A 20 -19.27 -13.08 -2.95
C ALA A 20 -20.20 -14.03 -2.14
N SER A 21 -19.71 -15.22 -1.75
CA SER A 21 -20.44 -16.20 -0.93
C SER A 21 -20.10 -16.13 0.56
N GLY A 22 -19.20 -15.23 0.97
CA GLY A 22 -18.77 -15.06 2.36
C GLY A 22 -17.30 -15.43 2.58
N LEU A 23 -16.97 -15.81 3.81
CA LEU A 23 -15.61 -16.18 4.20
C LEU A 23 -15.32 -17.66 3.89
N TYR A 24 -14.11 -17.94 3.42
CA TYR A 24 -13.57 -19.29 3.24
C TYR A 24 -12.15 -19.38 3.79
N CYS A 25 -11.70 -20.59 4.12
CA CYS A 25 -10.38 -20.83 4.69
C CYS A 25 -9.48 -21.57 3.71
N VAL A 26 -8.23 -21.14 3.61
CA VAL A 26 -7.19 -21.78 2.80
C VAL A 26 -6.06 -22.23 3.72
N ALA A 27 -5.53 -23.44 3.54
CA ALA A 27 -4.38 -23.89 4.31
C ALA A 27 -3.19 -22.93 4.11
N PHE A 28 -2.46 -22.60 5.17
CA PHE A 28 -1.36 -21.61 5.13
C PHE A 28 -0.35 -21.89 4.00
N SER A 29 0.07 -23.15 3.84
CA SER A 29 1.01 -23.56 2.78
C SER A 29 0.46 -23.38 1.37
N ALA A 30 -0.85 -23.57 1.18
CA ALA A 30 -1.51 -23.36 -0.11
C ALA A 30 -1.63 -21.85 -0.42
N ALA A 31 -1.97 -21.04 0.59
CA ALA A 31 -2.00 -19.59 0.46
C ALA A 31 -0.61 -19.03 0.13
N ALA A 32 0.43 -19.45 0.86
CA ALA A 32 1.82 -19.06 0.60
C ALA A 32 2.27 -19.43 -0.81
N LYS A 33 1.96 -20.64 -1.28
CA LYS A 33 2.23 -21.05 -2.66
C LYS A 33 1.52 -20.16 -3.68
N SER A 34 0.26 -19.81 -3.44
CA SER A 34 -0.53 -18.95 -4.32
C SER A 34 0.06 -17.54 -4.41
N SER A 35 0.28 -16.87 -3.27
CA SER A 35 0.84 -15.52 -3.22
C SER A 35 2.24 -15.47 -3.83
N THR A 36 3.10 -16.44 -3.52
CA THR A 36 4.43 -16.55 -4.16
C THR A 36 4.33 -16.72 -5.66
N SER A 37 3.39 -17.54 -6.15
CA SER A 37 3.18 -17.72 -7.60
C SER A 37 2.69 -16.43 -8.26
N PHE A 38 1.78 -15.69 -7.60
CA PHE A 38 1.34 -14.37 -8.07
C PHE A 38 2.53 -13.41 -8.21
N LEU A 39 3.38 -13.31 -7.19
CA LEU A 39 4.54 -12.42 -7.22
C LEU A 39 5.55 -12.83 -8.31
N LEU A 40 5.84 -14.12 -8.44
CA LEU A 40 6.74 -14.65 -9.47
C LEU A 40 6.26 -14.35 -10.89
N ASN A 41 4.95 -14.47 -11.14
CA ASN A 41 4.35 -14.20 -12.45
C ASN A 41 4.31 -12.70 -12.78
N ASN A 42 4.45 -11.84 -11.78
CA ASN A 42 4.31 -10.38 -11.90
C ASN A 42 5.59 -9.62 -11.52
N LEU A 43 6.74 -10.31 -11.44
CA LEU A 43 8.01 -9.71 -11.06
C LEU A 43 8.33 -8.46 -11.91
N PRO A 44 8.70 -7.32 -11.29
CA PRO A 44 9.24 -6.18 -12.02
C PRO A 44 10.45 -6.59 -12.88
N PRO A 45 10.61 -6.06 -14.10
CA PRO A 45 11.75 -6.40 -14.97
C PRO A 45 13.11 -6.19 -14.29
N THR A 46 13.22 -5.15 -13.47
CA THR A 46 14.41 -4.82 -12.67
C THR A 46 14.73 -5.86 -11.58
N ASP A 47 13.73 -6.62 -11.15
CA ASP A 47 13.86 -7.64 -10.11
C ASP A 47 14.15 -9.04 -10.69
N LEU A 48 13.91 -9.27 -11.99
CA LEU A 48 14.13 -10.56 -12.66
C LEU A 48 15.54 -11.13 -12.47
N PRO A 49 16.64 -10.34 -12.59
CA PRO A 49 17.99 -10.86 -12.38
C PRO A 49 18.24 -11.37 -10.96
N ASN A 50 17.51 -10.86 -9.97
CA ASN A 50 17.65 -11.21 -8.56
C ASN A 50 16.54 -12.15 -8.06
N ARG A 51 15.77 -12.75 -8.97
CA ARG A 51 14.62 -13.62 -8.64
C ARG A 51 14.98 -14.67 -7.58
N GLU A 52 16.08 -15.40 -7.75
CA GLU A 52 16.45 -16.46 -6.82
C GLU A 52 16.73 -15.89 -5.42
N THR A 53 17.46 -14.78 -5.33
CA THR A 53 17.75 -14.10 -4.06
C THR A 53 16.51 -13.49 -3.41
N LEU A 54 15.56 -12.97 -4.21
CA LEU A 54 14.33 -12.36 -3.70
C LEU A 54 13.39 -13.36 -3.04
N PHE A 55 13.38 -14.61 -3.50
CA PHE A 55 12.55 -15.67 -2.92
C PHE A 55 13.36 -16.66 -2.05
N GLY A 56 14.68 -16.61 -2.09
CA GLY A 56 15.56 -17.52 -1.36
C GLY A 56 15.59 -18.93 -1.95
N VAL A 57 16.37 -19.79 -1.31
CA VAL A 57 16.50 -21.21 -1.67
C VAL A 57 15.71 -22.06 -0.67
N VAL A 58 14.80 -22.90 -1.18
CA VAL A 58 14.04 -23.85 -0.35
C VAL A 58 15.00 -24.82 0.33
N GLY A 59 14.93 -24.91 1.67
CA GLY A 59 15.70 -25.88 2.46
C GLY A 59 16.92 -25.30 3.19
N GLY A 60 17.00 -23.97 3.34
CA GLY A 60 17.97 -23.31 4.24
C GLY A 60 17.85 -23.81 5.69
N VAL A 61 18.97 -23.80 6.40
CA VAL A 61 19.08 -24.43 7.73
C VAL A 61 18.58 -23.53 8.86
N ASP A 62 18.59 -22.20 8.66
CA ASP A 62 18.30 -21.19 9.68
C ASP A 62 17.37 -20.06 9.20
N GLY A 63 16.89 -20.11 7.95
CA GLY A 63 16.03 -19.08 7.36
C GLY A 63 16.75 -17.79 6.96
N LEU A 64 18.07 -17.67 7.15
CA LEU A 64 18.85 -16.52 6.66
C LEU A 64 18.96 -16.51 5.13
N GLU A 65 18.75 -17.68 4.52
CA GLU A 65 18.68 -17.88 3.08
C GLU A 65 17.34 -17.40 2.48
N ASP A 66 16.35 -17.07 3.33
CA ASP A 66 15.03 -16.66 2.86
C ASP A 66 15.10 -15.26 2.24
N GLY A 67 14.61 -15.15 1.00
CA GLY A 67 14.54 -13.88 0.31
C GLY A 67 13.46 -12.96 0.86
N VAL A 68 13.65 -11.65 0.68
CA VAL A 68 12.73 -10.60 1.16
C VAL A 68 11.27 -10.83 0.73
N ALA A 69 11.02 -11.35 -0.48
CA ALA A 69 9.67 -11.64 -0.95
C ALA A 69 9.05 -12.83 -0.19
N SER A 70 9.82 -13.88 0.09
CA SER A 70 9.34 -15.06 0.84
C SER A 70 9.05 -14.73 2.30
N VAL A 71 9.95 -13.99 2.96
CA VAL A 71 9.70 -13.42 4.29
C VAL A 71 8.44 -12.57 4.25
N GLY A 72 8.32 -11.70 3.23
CA GLY A 72 7.17 -10.84 3.01
C GLY A 72 5.83 -11.59 2.92
N VAL A 73 5.76 -12.67 2.13
CA VAL A 73 4.55 -13.49 1.97
C VAL A 73 4.14 -14.14 3.29
N ASN A 74 5.08 -14.76 4.00
CA ASN A 74 4.79 -15.46 5.26
C ASN A 74 4.24 -14.51 6.32
N LEU A 75 4.89 -13.36 6.51
CA LEU A 75 4.44 -12.33 7.44
C LEU A 75 3.07 -11.75 7.04
N SER A 76 2.85 -11.50 5.74
CA SER A 76 1.55 -11.01 5.26
C SER A 76 0.41 -11.97 5.57
N LEU A 77 0.62 -13.28 5.40
CA LEU A 77 -0.38 -14.31 5.68
C LEU A 77 -0.61 -14.49 7.18
N ALA A 78 0.45 -14.38 8.00
CA ALA A 78 0.33 -14.36 9.45
C ALA A 78 -0.51 -13.16 9.93
N ALA A 79 -0.23 -11.95 9.41
CA ALA A 79 -1.03 -10.76 9.69
C ALA A 79 -2.50 -10.96 9.25
N LYS A 80 -2.74 -11.56 8.08
CA LYS A 80 -4.08 -11.85 7.59
C LYS A 80 -4.86 -12.81 8.49
N ALA A 81 -4.20 -13.81 9.07
CA ALA A 81 -4.81 -14.72 10.03
C ALA A 81 -4.99 -14.10 11.43
N THR A 82 -4.30 -13.00 11.72
CA THR A 82 -4.30 -12.34 13.03
C THR A 82 -5.37 -11.27 13.15
N TYR A 83 -5.49 -10.38 12.15
CA TYR A 83 -6.32 -9.18 12.27
C TYR A 83 -7.76 -9.38 11.78
N PRO A 84 -8.78 -8.95 12.53
CA PRO A 84 -10.19 -9.21 12.20
C PRO A 84 -10.62 -8.55 10.89
N TRP A 85 -10.10 -7.36 10.58
CA TRP A 85 -10.42 -6.64 9.35
C TRP A 85 -9.86 -7.30 8.08
N ALA A 86 -8.86 -8.18 8.20
CA ALA A 86 -8.19 -8.78 7.06
C ALA A 86 -8.96 -9.99 6.47
N ALA A 87 -9.89 -10.56 7.24
CA ALA A 87 -10.62 -11.78 6.87
C ALA A 87 -11.48 -11.59 5.61
N ALA A 88 -12.17 -10.45 5.50
CA ALA A 88 -13.05 -10.16 4.37
C ALA A 88 -12.30 -9.77 3.08
N VAL A 89 -10.99 -9.50 3.17
CA VAL A 89 -10.20 -9.11 2.00
C VAL A 89 -10.10 -10.30 1.01
N PRO A 90 -10.50 -10.12 -0.26
CA PRO A 90 -10.36 -11.13 -1.30
C PRO A 90 -8.91 -11.54 -1.57
N GLN A 91 -8.70 -12.75 -2.09
CA GLN A 91 -7.35 -13.29 -2.28
C GLN A 91 -6.54 -12.54 -3.34
N ASP A 92 -7.17 -12.15 -4.45
CA ASP A 92 -6.55 -11.35 -5.51
C ASP A 92 -6.13 -9.96 -5.02
N ILE A 93 -7.00 -9.28 -4.26
CA ILE A 93 -6.69 -7.99 -3.62
C ILE A 93 -5.55 -8.15 -2.61
N PHE A 94 -5.55 -9.23 -1.83
CA PHE A 94 -4.49 -9.49 -0.85
C PHE A 94 -3.14 -9.75 -1.52
N ASP A 95 -3.10 -10.62 -2.53
CA ASP A 95 -1.88 -11.00 -3.23
C ASP A 95 -1.23 -9.76 -3.88
N GLU A 96 -2.03 -8.88 -4.48
CA GLU A 96 -1.52 -7.68 -5.15
C GLU A 96 -1.18 -6.54 -4.18
N TYR A 97 -2.02 -6.27 -3.18
CA TYR A 97 -1.95 -5.03 -2.39
C TYR A 97 -1.58 -5.23 -0.92
N VAL A 98 -1.25 -6.45 -0.51
CA VAL A 98 -0.68 -6.76 0.82
C VAL A 98 0.60 -7.58 0.70
N ALA A 99 0.57 -8.70 -0.02
CA ALA A 99 1.69 -9.63 -0.12
C ALA A 99 2.86 -9.07 -0.93
N SER A 100 2.60 -8.15 -1.87
CA SER A 100 3.63 -7.49 -2.66
C SER A 100 4.65 -6.75 -1.80
N TYR A 101 5.93 -6.92 -2.17
CA TYR A 101 7.08 -6.40 -1.42
C TYR A 101 7.52 -5.00 -1.90
N ALA A 102 6.93 -4.49 -2.98
CA ALA A 102 7.27 -3.21 -3.59
C ALA A 102 6.03 -2.32 -3.77
N PHE A 103 6.28 -1.03 -3.97
CA PHE A 103 5.26 0.01 -4.14
C PHE A 103 5.37 0.67 -5.51
N LEU A 104 6.58 1.05 -5.93
CA LEU A 104 6.96 1.68 -7.20
C LEU A 104 8.35 1.13 -7.62
N ASN A 105 9.27 2.01 -8.06
CA ASN A 105 10.65 1.68 -8.42
C ASN A 105 11.68 1.92 -7.29
N GLU A 106 11.23 1.93 -6.02
CA GLU A 106 12.12 2.10 -4.86
C GLU A 106 13.09 0.92 -4.66
N PRO A 107 14.27 1.14 -4.05
CA PRO A 107 15.17 0.07 -3.66
C PRO A 107 14.45 -1.00 -2.83
N ARG A 108 14.72 -2.28 -3.13
CA ARG A 108 14.09 -3.39 -2.40
C ARG A 108 14.71 -3.52 -1.03
N THR A 109 13.92 -3.31 0.01
CA THR A 109 14.34 -3.40 1.41
C THR A 109 13.49 -4.40 2.18
N ASN A 110 14.06 -5.01 3.23
CA ASN A 110 13.31 -5.92 4.11
C ASN A 110 12.45 -5.13 5.11
N TRP A 111 11.50 -4.34 4.61
CA TRP A 111 10.73 -3.39 5.41
C TRP A 111 9.71 -4.04 6.33
N ARG A 112 9.16 -5.20 5.96
CA ARG A 112 8.00 -5.80 6.64
C ARG A 112 8.28 -6.19 8.10
N PRO A 113 9.40 -6.85 8.44
CA PRO A 113 9.73 -7.14 9.85
C PRO A 113 9.81 -5.89 10.73
N PHE A 114 10.28 -4.76 10.18
CA PHE A 114 10.31 -3.50 10.92
C PHE A 114 8.89 -3.03 11.27
N PHE A 115 7.98 -3.02 10.30
CA PHE A 115 6.60 -2.59 10.54
C PHE A 115 5.80 -3.58 11.41
N GLU A 116 6.07 -4.89 11.31
CA GLU A 116 5.52 -5.87 12.25
C GLU A 116 6.03 -5.67 13.69
N ALA A 117 7.20 -5.09 13.90
CA ALA A 117 7.66 -4.79 15.26
C ALA A 117 7.01 -3.53 15.84
N VAL A 118 6.66 -2.54 15.00
CA VAL A 118 6.24 -1.20 15.48
C VAL A 118 4.74 -0.93 15.41
N VAL A 119 4.01 -1.56 14.47
CA VAL A 119 2.58 -1.28 14.26
C VAL A 119 1.65 -2.06 15.19
N PRO A 120 1.86 -3.36 15.50
CA PRO A 120 0.91 -4.12 16.31
C PRO A 120 0.56 -3.52 17.68
N PRO A 121 1.51 -2.95 18.46
CA PRO A 121 1.18 -2.31 19.73
C PRO A 121 0.19 -1.13 19.62
N LEU A 122 0.05 -0.56 18.42
CA LEU A 122 -0.86 0.56 18.15
C LEU A 122 -2.28 0.10 17.89
N VAL A 123 -2.44 -1.12 17.37
CA VAL A 123 -3.70 -1.60 16.80
C VAL A 123 -4.25 -2.86 17.47
N GLU A 124 -3.52 -3.47 18.41
CA GLU A 124 -3.89 -4.72 19.08
C GLU A 124 -5.28 -4.71 19.75
N ASN A 125 -5.76 -3.53 20.16
CA ASN A 125 -7.04 -3.35 20.83
C ASN A 125 -8.13 -2.76 19.90
N LEU A 126 -7.84 -2.60 18.61
CA LEU A 126 -8.78 -2.07 17.63
C LEU A 126 -9.54 -3.20 16.95
N ALA A 127 -10.79 -2.93 16.55
CA ALA A 127 -11.66 -3.94 15.93
C ALA A 127 -11.89 -3.70 14.43
N THR A 128 -11.73 -2.47 13.95
CA THR A 128 -12.09 -2.06 12.59
C THR A 128 -10.86 -1.63 11.78
N ALA A 129 -10.95 -1.76 10.45
CA ALA A 129 -9.90 -1.27 9.57
C ALA A 129 -9.76 0.25 9.67
N GLU A 130 -10.89 0.95 9.76
CA GLU A 130 -10.97 2.41 9.81
C GLU A 130 -10.25 2.97 11.05
N ASP A 131 -10.48 2.39 12.22
CA ASP A 131 -9.80 2.79 13.45
C ASP A 131 -8.28 2.50 13.34
N ALA A 132 -7.91 1.35 12.79
CA ALA A 132 -6.51 0.99 12.58
C ALA A 132 -5.81 1.94 11.59
N ILE A 133 -6.47 2.29 10.48
CA ILE A 133 -5.95 3.26 9.50
C ILE A 133 -5.77 4.62 10.15
N ALA A 134 -6.75 5.11 10.91
CA ALA A 134 -6.68 6.39 11.59
C ALA A 134 -5.55 6.42 12.64
N MET A 135 -5.42 5.35 13.43
CA MET A 135 -4.35 5.19 14.41
C MET A 135 -2.97 5.16 13.76
N VAL A 136 -2.80 4.35 12.71
CA VAL A 136 -1.54 4.25 11.97
C VAL A 136 -1.20 5.59 11.31
N ASN A 137 -2.13 6.24 10.61
CA ASN A 137 -1.88 7.54 9.97
C ASN A 137 -1.49 8.63 10.98
N GLY A 138 -2.13 8.64 12.15
CA GLY A 138 -1.81 9.53 13.26
C GLY A 138 -0.43 9.22 13.86
N TYR A 139 -0.19 7.98 14.26
CA TYR A 139 0.98 7.57 15.04
C TYR A 139 2.26 7.45 14.20
N VAL A 140 2.17 6.99 12.94
CA VAL A 140 3.31 6.91 12.01
C VAL A 140 3.98 8.27 11.79
N ASN A 141 3.32 9.36 12.20
CA ASN A 141 3.76 10.72 11.90
C ASN A 141 3.77 11.70 13.09
N SER A 142 3.34 11.30 14.29
CA SER A 142 3.21 12.21 15.45
C SER A 142 4.07 11.88 16.67
N SER A 143 5.00 10.91 16.64
CA SER A 143 5.67 10.47 17.87
C SER A 143 7.13 10.07 17.71
N VAL A 144 7.77 9.84 18.86
CA VAL A 144 9.18 10.09 19.10
C VAL A 144 9.72 9.06 20.17
N SER A 145 9.75 7.72 19.94
CA SER A 145 10.87 6.72 20.26
C SER A 145 10.64 5.21 20.10
N VAL A 146 11.28 4.58 19.10
CA VAL A 146 12.03 3.31 19.25
C VAL A 146 13.51 3.66 19.49
N TRP A 147 14.03 4.67 18.77
CA TRP A 147 14.93 5.67 19.37
C TRP A 147 14.29 7.06 19.42
N LYS A 148 13.54 7.49 18.36
CA LYS A 148 12.44 8.51 18.30
C LYS A 148 11.32 8.14 17.23
N SER A 149 10.55 7.03 17.40
CA SER A 149 9.50 6.37 16.57
C SER A 149 8.37 7.25 16.07
N LEU A 150 8.48 7.55 14.78
CA LEU A 150 7.41 7.94 13.87
C LEU A 150 6.98 9.42 13.96
N GLY A 151 7.98 10.29 13.82
CA GLY A 151 7.82 11.71 13.48
C GLY A 151 8.54 11.96 12.16
N VAL A 152 7.82 11.84 11.05
CA VAL A 152 8.32 12.16 9.71
C VAL A 152 7.96 13.60 9.38
N SER A 153 8.88 14.32 8.75
CA SER A 153 8.61 15.66 8.19
C SER A 153 8.52 15.61 6.67
N LEU A 154 7.59 16.37 6.09
CA LEU A 154 7.48 16.53 4.65
C LEU A 154 8.65 17.37 4.13
N LYS A 155 9.41 16.81 3.18
CA LYS A 155 10.36 17.51 2.32
C LYS A 155 10.07 17.17 0.87
N SER A 156 9.30 18.04 0.21
CA SER A 156 8.74 17.80 -1.13
C SER A 156 9.79 17.40 -2.19
N SER A 157 10.98 17.98 -2.15
CA SER A 157 12.06 17.71 -3.13
C SER A 157 13.01 16.58 -2.70
N GLN A 158 12.49 15.40 -2.38
CA GLN A 158 13.33 14.25 -1.94
C GLN A 158 13.15 12.98 -2.77
N THR A 159 12.25 12.92 -3.74
CA THR A 159 12.19 11.78 -4.67
C THR A 159 13.17 12.00 -5.83
N PRO A 160 13.94 10.98 -6.26
CA PRO A 160 14.03 9.61 -5.73
C PRO A 160 15.15 9.39 -4.69
N LEU A 161 15.64 10.44 -4.04
CA LEU A 161 16.74 10.35 -3.07
C LEU A 161 16.36 9.55 -1.81
N ILE A 162 15.16 9.78 -1.25
CA ILE A 162 14.61 9.09 -0.07
C ILE A 162 13.13 8.80 -0.33
N PHE A 163 12.80 7.55 -0.61
CA PHE A 163 11.42 7.16 -0.94
C PHE A 163 11.05 5.70 -0.66
N ASP A 164 12.01 4.83 -0.28
CA ASP A 164 11.66 3.52 0.30
C ASP A 164 11.24 3.68 1.78
N PRO A 165 10.44 2.74 2.33
CA PRO A 165 9.92 2.85 3.69
C PRO A 165 11.00 2.92 4.78
N LEU A 166 12.07 2.12 4.67
CA LEU A 166 13.11 2.06 5.70
C LEU A 166 14.00 3.30 5.68
N SER A 167 14.36 3.80 4.51
CA SER A 167 15.07 5.08 4.44
C SER A 167 14.22 6.21 5.00
N THR A 168 12.93 6.27 4.68
CA THR A 168 12.02 7.29 5.24
C THR A 168 11.98 7.22 6.77
N ALA A 169 11.86 6.01 7.33
CA ALA A 169 11.88 5.79 8.77
C ALA A 169 13.23 6.15 9.42
N ALA A 170 14.35 5.82 8.76
CA ALA A 170 15.69 6.07 9.28
C ALA A 170 16.08 7.55 9.26
N TYR A 171 15.74 8.27 8.17
CA TYR A 171 16.07 9.69 8.01
C TYR A 171 15.06 10.61 8.71
N GLY A 172 13.81 10.17 8.93
CA GLY A 172 12.76 10.98 9.57
C GLY A 172 12.20 12.08 8.67
N TYR A 173 12.40 11.98 7.36
CA TYR A 173 11.80 12.89 6.37
C TYR A 173 11.75 12.22 5.00
N ALA A 174 10.76 12.61 4.20
CA ALA A 174 10.65 12.26 2.78
C ALA A 174 9.69 13.22 2.07
N SER A 175 9.58 13.09 0.75
CA SER A 175 8.51 13.73 -0.04
C SER A 175 7.18 12.99 0.14
N CYS A 176 6.13 13.48 -0.52
CA CYS A 176 4.83 12.80 -0.58
C CYS A 176 4.94 11.35 -1.08
N THR A 177 5.87 11.05 -1.99
CA THR A 177 6.14 9.68 -2.45
C THR A 177 6.62 8.76 -1.32
N GLY A 178 7.68 9.16 -0.61
CA GLY A 178 8.26 8.32 0.45
C GLY A 178 7.34 8.18 1.65
N ILE A 179 6.64 9.25 2.01
CA ILE A 179 5.59 9.22 3.04
C ILE A 179 4.48 8.25 2.65
N SER A 180 4.00 8.29 1.39
CA SER A 180 2.97 7.38 0.90
C SER A 180 3.44 5.93 0.89
N ALA A 181 4.65 5.66 0.40
CA ALA A 181 5.21 4.30 0.40
C ALA A 181 5.37 3.75 1.83
N MET A 182 5.87 4.57 2.76
CA MET A 182 6.00 4.19 4.17
C MET A 182 4.64 3.93 4.83
N PHE A 183 3.64 4.76 4.54
CA PHE A 183 2.29 4.57 5.08
C PHE A 183 1.63 3.30 4.53
N VAL A 184 1.75 3.05 3.22
CA VAL A 184 1.30 1.80 2.61
C VAL A 184 2.02 0.59 3.23
N ALA A 185 3.33 0.68 3.48
CA ALA A 185 4.08 -0.38 4.15
C ALA A 185 3.52 -0.70 5.55
N ALA A 186 3.22 0.32 6.35
CA ALA A 186 2.65 0.17 7.68
C ALA A 186 1.23 -0.44 7.65
N LEU A 187 0.40 -0.08 6.66
CA LEU A 187 -0.93 -0.67 6.49
C LEU A 187 -0.83 -2.14 6.03
N ARG A 188 0.06 -2.44 5.09
CA ARG A 188 0.28 -3.80 4.58
C ARG A 188 0.86 -4.74 5.64
N SER A 189 1.61 -4.25 6.62
CA SER A 189 2.11 -5.11 7.72
C SER A 189 1.00 -5.58 8.66
N ILE A 190 -0.16 -4.93 8.65
CA ILE A 190 -1.36 -5.35 9.39
C ILE A 190 -2.48 -5.83 8.47
N ALA A 191 -2.10 -6.30 7.27
CA ALA A 191 -2.97 -6.87 6.25
C ALA A 191 -4.13 -5.98 5.77
N ILE A 192 -3.94 -4.65 5.82
CA ILE A 192 -4.83 -3.68 5.18
C ILE A 192 -4.32 -3.45 3.74
N PRO A 193 -5.12 -3.76 2.70
CA PRO A 193 -4.68 -3.57 1.32
C PRO A 193 -4.64 -2.08 0.98
N ALA A 194 -3.49 -1.62 0.51
CA ALA A 194 -3.26 -0.23 0.18
C ALA A 194 -2.29 -0.11 -1.00
N ARG A 195 -2.38 1.01 -1.74
CA ARG A 195 -1.52 1.31 -2.89
C ARG A 195 -1.19 2.79 -2.98
N VAL A 196 -0.01 3.10 -3.52
CA VAL A 196 0.39 4.48 -3.83
C VAL A 196 -0.38 4.94 -5.06
N VAL A 197 -0.93 6.16 -5.00
CA VAL A 197 -1.64 6.81 -6.09
C VAL A 197 -1.07 8.18 -6.28
N GLY A 198 -1.03 8.67 -7.51
CA GLY A 198 -0.44 9.98 -7.76
C GLY A 198 -0.73 10.56 -9.12
N THR A 199 -0.43 11.85 -9.21
CA THR A 199 -0.29 12.55 -10.48
C THR A 199 1.18 12.83 -10.74
N PRO A 200 1.71 12.49 -11.93
CA PRO A 200 3.06 12.89 -12.31
C PRO A 200 3.18 14.40 -12.56
N ALA A 201 2.08 15.06 -12.88
CA ALA A 201 2.04 16.45 -13.30
C ALA A 201 0.62 17.01 -13.18
N TRP A 202 0.42 18.02 -12.33
CA TRP A 202 -0.87 18.71 -12.25
C TRP A 202 -1.26 19.32 -13.59
N ARG A 203 -2.48 19.05 -14.05
CA ARG A 203 -3.02 19.47 -15.36
C ARG A 203 -2.17 19.01 -16.55
N GLY A 204 -1.40 17.93 -16.39
CA GLY A 204 -0.53 17.39 -17.43
C GLY A 204 0.72 18.23 -17.71
N ASP A 205 1.05 19.19 -16.86
CA ASP A 205 2.22 20.05 -17.00
C ASP A 205 3.18 19.86 -15.83
N ALA A 206 4.39 19.38 -16.13
CA ALA A 206 5.41 19.02 -15.15
C ALA A 206 5.87 20.22 -14.32
N GLU A 207 5.78 21.46 -14.86
CA GLU A 207 6.12 22.68 -14.13
C GLU A 207 5.15 22.96 -12.96
N ASN A 208 3.95 22.37 -12.99
CA ASN A 208 3.00 22.48 -11.89
C ASN A 208 3.31 21.49 -10.74
N GLY A 209 4.29 20.59 -10.93
CA GLY A 209 4.72 19.60 -9.96
C GLY A 209 3.87 18.32 -9.95
N ASN A 210 4.36 17.34 -9.20
CA ASN A 210 3.69 16.05 -8.97
C ASN A 210 3.07 15.98 -7.56
N HIS A 211 2.29 14.93 -7.31
CA HIS A 211 1.84 14.63 -5.95
C HIS A 211 1.42 13.17 -5.78
N ASN A 212 1.66 12.61 -4.60
CA ASN A 212 1.37 11.22 -4.26
C ASN A 212 0.60 11.12 -2.93
N TRP A 213 -0.37 10.22 -2.89
CA TRP A 213 -1.18 9.87 -1.73
C TRP A 213 -1.48 8.36 -1.74
N VAL A 214 -2.45 7.90 -0.96
CA VAL A 214 -2.75 6.47 -0.78
C VAL A 214 -4.22 6.17 -1.08
N GLU A 215 -4.45 5.08 -1.83
CA GLU A 215 -5.74 4.41 -1.88
C GLU A 215 -5.73 3.18 -0.95
N ILE A 216 -6.83 2.97 -0.24
CA ILE A 216 -7.01 1.87 0.73
C ILE A 216 -8.27 1.09 0.37
N TRP A 217 -8.15 -0.24 0.32
CA TRP A 217 -9.27 -1.11 -0.03
C TRP A 217 -10.23 -1.26 1.13
N ASN A 218 -11.49 -0.92 0.90
CA ASN A 218 -12.58 -1.14 1.84
C ASN A 218 -13.24 -2.49 1.54
N ALA A 219 -12.93 -3.50 2.34
CA ALA A 219 -13.46 -4.86 2.15
C ALA A 219 -14.98 -4.95 2.36
N THR A 220 -15.60 -3.98 3.03
CA THR A 220 -17.06 -3.93 3.24
C THR A 220 -17.78 -3.44 1.98
N THR A 221 -17.24 -2.42 1.31
CA THR A 221 -17.86 -1.82 0.11
C THR A 221 -17.34 -2.43 -1.19
N GLY A 222 -16.17 -3.06 -1.17
CA GLY A 222 -15.49 -3.53 -2.37
C GLY A 222 -14.96 -2.39 -3.24
N ALA A 223 -14.59 -1.25 -2.62
CA ALA A 223 -14.12 -0.05 -3.31
C ALA A 223 -12.84 0.51 -2.67
N TRP A 224 -12.16 1.38 -3.41
CA TRP A 224 -10.98 2.11 -2.94
C TRP A 224 -11.37 3.46 -2.34
N ASP A 225 -11.10 3.64 -1.05
CA ASP A 225 -11.10 4.94 -0.39
C ASP A 225 -9.72 5.61 -0.57
N PHE A 226 -9.60 6.92 -0.39
CA PHE A 226 -8.31 7.60 -0.50
C PHE A 226 -8.07 8.64 0.60
N ILE A 227 -6.80 8.78 0.98
CA ILE A 227 -6.33 9.66 2.05
C ILE A 227 -4.85 10.00 1.85
N GLU A 228 -4.41 11.10 2.42
CA GLU A 228 -2.99 11.39 2.55
C GLU A 228 -2.36 10.71 3.79
N GLY A 229 -1.17 10.17 3.57
CA GLY A 229 -0.27 9.89 4.68
C GLY A 229 0.16 11.21 5.31
N ARG A 230 -0.07 11.39 6.62
CA ARG A 230 0.54 12.49 7.36
C ARG A 230 2.08 12.38 7.22
N PRO A 231 2.84 13.48 7.35
CA PRO A 231 2.39 14.87 7.40
C PRO A 231 2.06 15.49 6.03
N SER A 232 1.93 14.72 4.93
CA SER A 232 1.66 15.29 3.59
C SER A 232 0.29 15.99 3.53
N GLY A 233 -0.70 15.39 4.21
CA GLY A 233 -2.01 15.99 4.50
C GLY A 233 -2.33 15.95 5.99
N GLY A 234 -3.48 16.51 6.40
CA GLY A 234 -3.85 16.59 7.81
C GLY A 234 -5.33 16.89 8.03
N GLY A 235 -5.93 16.22 9.01
CA GLY A 235 -7.36 16.39 9.35
C GLY A 235 -8.33 15.69 8.41
N GLU A 236 -7.86 14.80 7.53
CA GLU A 236 -8.68 14.14 6.52
C GLU A 236 -9.43 12.92 7.07
N THR A 237 -10.62 12.69 6.53
CA THR A 237 -11.38 11.44 6.70
C THR A 237 -11.16 10.53 5.49
N LEU A 238 -11.47 9.23 5.58
CA LEU A 238 -11.42 8.34 4.40
C LEU A 238 -12.53 8.65 3.39
N THR A 239 -13.69 9.07 3.88
CA THR A 239 -14.94 9.10 3.10
C THR A 239 -15.26 10.43 2.44
N ASN A 240 -14.72 11.55 2.93
CA ASN A 240 -14.99 12.87 2.34
C ASN A 240 -13.86 13.29 1.39
N PRO A 241 -14.06 13.31 0.06
CA PRO A 241 -13.04 13.74 -0.88
C PRO A 241 -12.65 15.22 -0.70
N CYS A 242 -13.56 16.09 -0.25
CA CYS A 242 -13.31 17.52 -0.14
C CYS A 242 -12.44 17.94 1.05
N ASP A 243 -12.14 17.01 1.97
CA ASP A 243 -11.19 17.27 3.05
C ASP A 243 -9.73 17.20 2.57
N LYS A 244 -9.48 16.68 1.35
CA LYS A 244 -8.15 16.57 0.77
C LYS A 244 -7.81 17.89 0.11
N TRP A 245 -6.70 18.51 0.50
CA TRP A 245 -6.32 19.83 -0.01
C TRP A 245 -6.20 19.87 -1.54
N PHE A 246 -5.82 18.75 -2.15
CA PHE A 246 -5.65 18.64 -3.60
C PHE A 246 -6.96 18.41 -4.35
N CYS A 247 -8.03 18.02 -3.67
CA CYS A 247 -9.28 17.61 -4.33
C CYS A 247 -10.19 18.82 -4.50
N ASN A 248 -9.91 19.61 -5.54
CA ASN A 248 -10.66 20.83 -5.87
C ASN A 248 -10.49 21.19 -7.36
N PRO A 249 -11.31 22.11 -7.92
CA PRO A 249 -11.28 22.46 -9.34
C PRO A 249 -9.98 23.11 -9.84
N SER A 250 -9.14 23.64 -8.94
CA SER A 250 -7.82 24.18 -9.30
C SER A 250 -6.83 23.07 -9.65
N LYS A 251 -6.98 21.88 -9.06
CA LYS A 251 -6.15 20.70 -9.34
C LYS A 251 -6.85 19.69 -10.26
N PHE A 252 -8.18 19.57 -10.19
CA PHE A 252 -9.00 18.68 -10.99
C PHE A 252 -10.10 19.47 -11.74
N PRO A 253 -9.74 20.20 -12.81
CA PRO A 253 -10.70 21.01 -13.56
C PRO A 253 -11.63 20.13 -14.39
N THR A 254 -12.94 20.40 -14.43
CA THR A 254 -13.91 19.61 -15.21
C THR A 254 -13.78 19.71 -16.74
N THR A 255 -12.79 20.45 -17.25
CA THR A 255 -12.57 20.65 -18.70
C THR A 255 -11.56 19.64 -19.26
N PRO A 256 -11.89 18.90 -20.35
CA PRO A 256 -11.04 17.80 -20.86
C PRO A 256 -9.61 18.20 -21.23
N ASN A 257 -9.41 19.42 -21.73
CA ASN A 257 -8.12 19.84 -22.30
C ASN A 257 -7.03 20.13 -21.25
N ASN A 258 -7.36 20.10 -19.95
CA ASN A 258 -6.44 20.37 -18.83
C ASN A 258 -6.63 19.36 -17.67
N ALA A 259 -7.13 18.16 -17.95
CA ALA A 259 -7.35 17.15 -16.92
C ALA A 259 -6.02 16.74 -16.28
N THR A 260 -6.06 16.47 -14.97
CA THR A 260 -4.90 15.96 -14.24
C THR A 260 -4.83 14.44 -14.40
N PRO A 261 -3.76 13.89 -14.98
CA PRO A 261 -3.59 12.45 -15.05
C PRO A 261 -3.36 11.88 -13.66
N VAL A 262 -4.03 10.79 -13.32
CA VAL A 262 -3.84 10.08 -12.05
C VAL A 262 -3.71 8.59 -12.30
N PHE A 263 -2.71 7.99 -11.65
CA PHE A 263 -2.44 6.57 -11.74
C PHE A 263 -2.32 5.97 -10.34
N ALA A 264 -2.91 4.79 -10.16
CA ALA A 264 -2.72 3.99 -8.95
C ALA A 264 -1.75 2.84 -9.24
N ALA A 265 -0.75 2.66 -8.38
CA ALA A 265 0.29 1.66 -8.56
C ALA A 265 -0.28 0.25 -8.44
N ARG A 266 0.18 -0.64 -9.31
CA ARG A 266 -0.19 -2.05 -9.35
C ARG A 266 1.05 -2.93 -9.30
N PHE A 267 0.86 -4.17 -8.87
CA PHE A 267 1.90 -5.20 -9.00
C PHE A 267 1.59 -6.14 -10.18
N ASP A 268 0.32 -6.38 -10.47
CA ASP A 268 -0.11 -7.14 -11.64
C ASP A 268 0.34 -6.46 -12.94
N ARG A 269 1.05 -7.20 -13.78
CA ARG A 269 1.64 -6.73 -15.04
C ARG A 269 0.98 -7.31 -16.29
N HIS A 270 -0.18 -7.97 -16.15
CA HIS A 270 -0.86 -8.65 -17.26
C HIS A 270 -2.27 -8.11 -17.51
N THR A 271 -2.98 -7.66 -16.47
CA THR A 271 -4.38 -7.23 -16.60
C THR A 271 -4.51 -5.71 -16.76
N ASN A 272 -5.24 -5.25 -17.78
CA ASN A 272 -5.58 -3.83 -17.99
C ASN A 272 -4.37 -2.88 -17.86
N LEU A 273 -3.37 -3.11 -18.73
CA LEU A 273 -2.05 -2.47 -18.68
C LEU A 273 -2.10 -0.97 -18.94
N SER A 274 -2.10 -0.19 -17.87
CA SER A 274 -1.53 1.16 -17.89
C SER A 274 -0.23 1.19 -17.08
N VAL A 275 0.47 2.32 -17.13
CA VAL A 275 1.72 2.54 -16.43
C VAL A 275 1.47 3.56 -15.33
N TYR A 276 2.10 3.35 -14.17
CA TYR A 276 2.20 4.41 -13.18
C TYR A 276 3.31 5.37 -13.62
N GLU A 277 2.93 6.55 -14.09
CA GLU A 277 3.89 7.54 -14.58
C GLU A 277 4.70 8.14 -13.43
N LEU A 278 6.02 7.90 -13.43
CA LEU A 278 6.93 8.37 -12.40
C LEU A 278 7.46 9.78 -12.74
N ALA A 279 7.15 10.78 -11.92
CA ALA A 279 7.58 12.16 -12.17
C ALA A 279 9.12 12.35 -12.20
N TRP A 280 9.87 11.46 -11.55
CA TRP A 280 11.35 11.49 -11.50
C TRP A 280 12.02 10.57 -12.52
N ASP A 281 11.25 9.71 -13.18
CA ASP A 281 11.74 8.73 -14.14
C ASP A 281 10.67 8.54 -15.25
N PRO A 282 10.37 9.59 -16.02
CA PRO A 282 9.19 9.64 -16.90
C PRO A 282 9.27 8.68 -18.09
N THR A 283 10.45 8.13 -18.39
CA THR A 283 10.66 7.14 -19.45
C THR A 283 10.49 5.70 -18.98
N ASN A 284 10.32 5.49 -17.69
CA ASN A 284 10.19 4.16 -17.10
C ASN A 284 8.76 3.63 -17.24
N LEU A 285 8.64 2.49 -17.91
CA LEU A 285 7.37 1.81 -18.17
C LEU A 285 7.21 0.53 -17.35
N ASP A 286 8.10 0.29 -16.39
CA ASP A 286 8.20 -0.96 -15.66
C ASP A 286 7.27 -1.02 -14.44
N VAL A 287 6.73 0.12 -13.99
CA VAL A 287 5.76 0.19 -12.88
C VAL A 287 4.34 0.12 -13.45
N PRO A 288 3.61 -1.00 -13.25
CA PRO A 288 2.24 -1.10 -13.69
C PRO A 288 1.36 -0.12 -12.94
N GLY A 289 0.35 0.40 -13.62
CA GLY A 289 -0.63 1.31 -13.04
C GLY A 289 -2.04 1.00 -13.49
N GLU A 290 -3.00 1.55 -12.75
CA GLU A 290 -4.40 1.72 -13.16
C GLU A 290 -4.64 3.21 -13.40
N ASN A 291 -5.16 3.60 -14.56
CA ASN A 291 -5.56 4.98 -14.81
C ASN A 291 -6.83 5.31 -13.99
N ARG A 292 -6.69 6.24 -13.05
CA ARG A 292 -7.74 6.72 -12.14
C ARG A 292 -8.19 8.14 -12.46
N SER A 293 -7.75 8.71 -13.58
CA SER A 293 -7.99 10.14 -13.91
C SER A 293 -9.48 10.48 -13.86
N ASP A 294 -10.33 9.69 -14.54
CA ASP A 294 -11.78 9.92 -14.56
C ASP A 294 -12.41 9.83 -13.15
N TYR A 295 -11.93 8.90 -12.32
CA TYR A 295 -12.38 8.75 -10.95
C TYR A 295 -12.09 10.00 -10.12
N TYR A 296 -10.85 10.52 -10.14
CA TYR A 296 -10.51 11.71 -9.37
C TYR A 296 -11.15 12.97 -9.93
N MET A 297 -11.30 13.07 -11.26
CA MET A 297 -12.05 14.14 -11.89
C MET A 297 -13.50 14.16 -11.42
N GLN A 298 -14.16 13.00 -11.30
CA GLN A 298 -15.51 12.89 -10.77
C GLN A 298 -15.56 13.18 -9.26
N ALA A 299 -14.73 12.51 -8.48
CA ALA A 299 -14.73 12.61 -7.01
C ALA A 299 -14.42 14.04 -6.54
N CYS A 300 -13.49 14.73 -7.19
CA CYS A 300 -13.08 16.09 -6.83
C CYS A 300 -13.91 17.21 -7.47
N SER A 301 -14.79 16.89 -8.43
CA SER A 301 -15.71 17.90 -9.02
C SER A 301 -16.86 18.30 -8.10
N ALA A 302 -17.11 17.53 -7.05
CA ALA A 302 -18.09 17.84 -6.00
C ALA A 302 -17.53 18.81 -4.94
N CYS A 303 -16.24 19.09 -5.03
CA CYS A 303 -15.48 20.05 -4.26
C CYS A 303 -15.16 21.26 -5.17
#